data_AF-A0A2E5QLA1-F1
#
_entry.id   AF-A0A2E5QLA1-F1
#
_cell.length_a   1.000
_cell.length_b   1.000
_cell.length_c   1.000
_cell.angle_alpha   90.00
_cell.angle_beta   90.00
_cell.angle_gamma   90.00
#
_symmetry.space_group_name_H-M   'P 1'
#
loop_
_entity.id
_entity.type
_entity.pdbx_description
1 polymer ?
#
loop_
_entity_poly.entity_id
_entity_poly.type
_entity_poly.pdbx_seq_one_letter_code
_entity_poly.pdbx_strand_id
1 'polypeptide(L)'
;MSQQKSSNHTTPLYGGQAVIEGVMIRARNVCTVAVRRPDGEIVRHTLPLYSWANGTFRKIPLFRGIIVLLETMVIGMKALAISSSESSGEDLIEKPGKISMALTLLVALIFSIGIFFLLPLYLSEIYDKKFQNELISNIIEGFLRLVLFVGYIWLIGRFKDIKRVFGYHGAEHMTVHLIEQNDELNLKNVKKYPPEHPRCGTSFLLTVVFISILFFIIVPREPFWFLIISRIIFIPFIAGISYELIRFSGFHSKNIFVNWLGYPNLLLQKLTTREPDDSMIEVAINAMEYAIELDSKSD
;
A
#
# COMPACT_ATOMS: atom_id res chain seq x y z
N MET A 1 10.74 13.75 -47.33
CA MET A 1 9.77 14.07 -46.26
C MET A 1 9.04 12.80 -45.87
N SER A 2 9.62 11.96 -45.00
CA SER A 2 8.92 10.82 -44.41
C SER A 2 8.48 11.21 -43.01
N GLN A 3 7.17 11.35 -42.84
CA GLN A 3 6.55 11.66 -41.56
C GLN A 3 6.93 10.59 -40.51
N GLN A 4 7.66 11.01 -39.49
CA GLN A 4 7.75 10.30 -38.22
C GLN A 4 6.32 10.21 -37.65
N LYS A 5 5.76 9.01 -37.64
CA LYS A 5 4.61 8.68 -36.82
C LYS A 5 5.02 8.90 -35.36
N SER A 6 4.53 9.97 -34.75
CA SER A 6 4.56 10.13 -33.30
C SER A 6 3.65 9.06 -32.70
N SER A 7 4.22 7.94 -32.25
CA SER A 7 3.50 7.07 -31.33
C SER A 7 3.31 7.86 -30.03
N ASN A 8 2.05 8.18 -29.72
CA ASN A 8 1.66 8.60 -28.37
C ASN A 8 1.89 7.41 -27.43
N HIS A 9 3.15 7.16 -27.03
CA HIS A 9 3.42 6.29 -25.90
C HIS A 9 3.03 7.06 -24.65
N THR A 10 1.81 6.85 -24.17
CA THR A 10 1.54 7.08 -22.76
C THR A 10 2.46 6.15 -21.98
N THR A 11 3.49 6.70 -21.33
CA THR A 11 4.41 5.93 -20.48
C THR A 11 3.57 5.05 -19.54
N PRO A 12 3.73 3.71 -19.56
CA PRO A 12 2.97 2.83 -18.71
C PRO A 12 3.15 3.23 -17.24
N LEU A 13 2.03 3.24 -16.50
CA LEU A 13 2.02 3.56 -15.08
C LEU A 13 2.56 2.38 -14.29
N TYR A 14 3.82 2.47 -13.87
CA TYR A 14 4.42 1.53 -12.94
C TYR A 14 4.16 1.95 -11.48
N GLY A 15 4.06 0.96 -10.62
CA GLY A 15 4.01 1.12 -9.17
C GLY A 15 4.28 -0.23 -8.52
N GLY A 16 4.65 -0.23 -7.25
CA GLY A 16 5.14 -1.45 -6.62
C GLY A 16 4.76 -1.64 -5.17
N GLN A 17 5.44 -2.60 -4.56
CA GLN A 17 5.40 -2.90 -3.15
C GLN A 17 6.80 -3.36 -2.71
N ALA A 18 7.29 -2.83 -1.60
CA ALA A 18 8.46 -3.40 -0.94
C ALA A 18 8.15 -4.78 -0.36
N VAL A 19 9.12 -5.68 -0.48
CA VAL A 19 9.08 -7.03 0.11
C VAL A 19 10.40 -7.27 0.87
N ILE A 20 10.57 -8.44 1.47
CA ILE A 20 11.76 -8.75 2.27
C ILE A 20 12.97 -8.83 1.32
N GLU A 21 14.01 -8.02 1.56
CA GLU A 21 15.18 -7.92 0.67
C GLU A 21 14.87 -7.62 -0.81
N GLY A 22 13.71 -7.02 -1.12
CA GLY A 22 13.25 -6.96 -2.49
C GLY A 22 12.19 -5.92 -2.81
N VAL A 23 11.90 -5.81 -4.10
CA VAL A 23 10.86 -4.94 -4.66
C VAL A 23 10.01 -5.72 -5.64
N MET A 24 8.70 -5.60 -5.51
CA MET A 24 7.74 -6.01 -6.52
C MET A 24 7.30 -4.81 -7.33
N ILE A 25 7.36 -4.89 -8.67
CA ILE A 25 6.80 -3.87 -9.57
C ILE A 25 5.63 -4.47 -10.34
N ARG A 26 4.53 -3.73 -10.41
CA ARG A 26 3.38 -4.06 -11.25
C ARG A 26 3.53 -3.37 -12.60
N ALA A 27 3.64 -4.18 -13.64
CA ALA A 27 3.61 -3.79 -15.04
C ALA A 27 2.16 -3.85 -15.59
N ARG A 28 1.98 -3.65 -16.90
CA ARG A 28 0.64 -3.59 -17.50
C ARG A 28 -0.11 -4.93 -17.42
N ASN A 29 0.60 -6.03 -17.72
CA ASN A 29 0.03 -7.38 -17.81
C ASN A 29 0.60 -8.37 -16.78
N VAL A 30 1.64 -7.98 -16.05
CA VAL A 30 2.41 -8.88 -15.19
C VAL A 30 2.96 -8.13 -13.98
N CYS A 31 3.28 -8.84 -12.91
CA CYS A 31 4.10 -8.30 -11.81
C CYS A 31 5.48 -8.96 -11.84
N THR A 32 6.51 -8.18 -11.57
CA THR A 32 7.88 -8.66 -11.36
C THR A 32 8.23 -8.53 -9.89
N VAL A 33 9.10 -9.43 -9.41
CA VAL A 33 9.68 -9.36 -8.07
C VAL A 33 11.18 -9.54 -8.23
N ALA A 34 11.98 -8.60 -7.73
CA ALA A 34 13.42 -8.78 -7.58
C ALA A 34 13.78 -8.88 -6.11
N VAL A 35 14.62 -9.84 -5.75
CA VAL A 35 15.04 -10.12 -4.37
C VAL A 35 16.54 -10.33 -4.34
N ARG A 36 17.22 -9.74 -3.35
CA ARG A 36 18.65 -10.01 -3.09
C ARG A 36 18.79 -11.19 -2.15
N ARG A 37 19.52 -12.22 -2.59
CA ARG A 37 19.86 -13.40 -1.81
C ARG A 37 21.05 -13.15 -0.86
N PRO A 38 21.26 -14.00 0.16
CA PRO A 38 22.41 -13.89 1.07
C PRO A 38 23.79 -13.95 0.39
N ASP A 39 23.89 -14.61 -0.76
CA ASP A 39 25.10 -14.67 -1.60
C ASP A 39 25.35 -13.38 -2.40
N GLY A 40 24.42 -12.43 -2.35
CA GLY A 40 24.48 -11.15 -3.06
C GLY A 40 23.86 -11.16 -4.46
N GLU A 41 23.43 -12.31 -4.98
CA GLU A 41 22.75 -12.41 -6.27
C GLU A 41 21.36 -11.77 -6.21
N ILE A 42 20.97 -11.07 -7.28
CA ILE A 42 19.61 -10.54 -7.43
C ILE A 42 18.81 -11.48 -8.34
N VAL A 43 17.84 -12.18 -7.76
CA VAL A 43 16.94 -13.06 -8.50
C VAL A 43 15.65 -12.35 -8.88
N ARG A 44 15.16 -12.65 -10.08
CA ARG A 44 13.97 -12.03 -10.67
C ARG A 44 12.88 -13.09 -10.87
N HIS A 45 11.67 -12.83 -10.39
CA HIS A 45 10.51 -13.69 -10.55
C HIS A 45 9.37 -12.95 -11.26
N THR A 46 8.54 -13.72 -11.95
CA THR A 46 7.33 -13.24 -12.63
C THR A 46 6.08 -13.76 -11.92
N LEU A 47 5.12 -12.88 -11.67
CA LEU A 47 3.81 -13.19 -11.09
C LEU A 47 2.71 -12.79 -12.08
N PRO A 48 1.83 -13.71 -12.50
CA PRO A 48 0.74 -13.37 -13.42
C PRO A 48 -0.30 -12.49 -12.71
N LEU A 49 -0.85 -11.53 -13.45
CA LEU A 49 -2.07 -10.82 -13.04
C LEU A 49 -3.28 -11.75 -13.18
N TYR A 50 -4.27 -11.61 -12.30
CA TYR A 50 -5.41 -12.52 -12.31
C TYR A 50 -6.57 -11.99 -13.15
N SER A 51 -7.06 -12.82 -14.06
CA SER A 51 -8.17 -12.48 -14.95
C SER A 51 -9.47 -12.15 -14.22
N TRP A 52 -9.74 -12.76 -13.05
CA TRP A 52 -10.95 -12.48 -12.26
C TRP A 52 -11.06 -11.02 -11.82
N ALA A 53 -9.92 -10.34 -11.65
CA ALA A 53 -9.90 -8.94 -11.29
C ALA A 53 -10.33 -8.04 -12.47
N ASN A 54 -10.28 -8.50 -13.71
CA ASN A 54 -10.59 -7.69 -14.91
C ASN A 54 -12.07 -7.73 -15.33
N GLY A 55 -12.97 -8.26 -14.48
CA GLY A 55 -14.40 -8.34 -14.76
C GLY A 55 -15.16 -7.01 -14.70
N THR A 56 -16.45 -7.05 -15.04
CA THR A 56 -17.35 -5.87 -15.10
C THR A 56 -17.39 -5.06 -13.80
N PHE A 57 -17.30 -5.72 -12.64
CA PHE A 57 -17.32 -5.06 -11.34
C PHE A 57 -16.11 -4.13 -11.10
N ARG A 58 -14.97 -4.33 -11.79
CA ARG A 58 -13.82 -3.39 -11.75
C ARG A 58 -14.13 -2.05 -12.42
N LYS A 59 -15.23 -1.95 -13.19
CA LYS A 59 -15.66 -0.69 -13.81
C LYS A 59 -16.55 0.14 -12.88
N ILE A 60 -17.21 -0.49 -11.91
CA ILE A 60 -18.14 0.17 -10.98
C ILE A 60 -17.34 0.84 -9.86
N PRO A 61 -17.52 2.16 -9.61
CA PRO A 61 -16.91 2.84 -8.46
C PRO A 61 -17.23 2.10 -7.14
N LEU A 62 -16.39 2.28 -6.12
CA LEU A 62 -16.47 1.59 -4.81
C LEU A 62 -16.12 0.10 -4.87
N PHE A 63 -16.81 -0.69 -5.70
CA PHE A 63 -16.54 -2.12 -5.90
C PHE A 63 -15.18 -2.36 -6.55
N ARG A 64 -14.81 -1.51 -7.52
CA ARG A 64 -13.48 -1.49 -8.11
C ARG A 64 -12.37 -1.43 -7.06
N GLY A 65 -12.50 -0.53 -6.08
CA GLY A 65 -11.49 -0.37 -5.04
C GLY A 65 -11.28 -1.65 -4.26
N ILE A 66 -12.38 -2.30 -3.84
CA ILE A 66 -12.32 -3.58 -3.13
C ILE A 66 -11.64 -4.66 -4.00
N ILE A 67 -12.00 -4.77 -5.28
CA ILE A 67 -11.42 -5.75 -6.21
C ILE A 67 -9.91 -5.51 -6.39
N VAL A 68 -9.50 -4.26 -6.61
CA VAL A 68 -8.09 -3.91 -6.81
C VAL A 68 -7.28 -4.14 -5.53
N LEU A 69 -7.83 -3.81 -4.36
CA LEU A 69 -7.19 -4.06 -3.07
C LEU A 69 -7.01 -5.56 -2.82
N LEU A 70 -8.03 -6.38 -3.12
CA LEU A 70 -7.94 -7.83 -2.99
C LEU A 70 -6.94 -8.44 -3.97
N GLU A 71 -6.94 -8.03 -5.24
CA GLU A 71 -5.95 -8.46 -6.23
C GLU A 71 -4.54 -8.12 -5.76
N THR A 72 -4.32 -6.87 -5.35
CA THR A 72 -3.01 -6.37 -4.89
C THR A 72 -2.55 -7.10 -3.62
N MET A 73 -3.45 -7.35 -2.67
CA MET A 73 -3.15 -8.10 -1.46
C MET A 73 -2.73 -9.54 -1.79
N VAL A 74 -3.48 -10.24 -2.66
CA VAL A 74 -3.15 -11.62 -3.05
C VAL A 74 -1.79 -11.70 -3.76
N ILE A 75 -1.51 -10.77 -4.67
CA ILE A 75 -0.22 -10.72 -5.37
C ILE A 75 0.90 -10.35 -4.39
N GLY A 76 0.69 -9.34 -3.55
CA GLY A 76 1.65 -8.88 -2.54
C GLY A 76 2.01 -9.98 -1.54
N MET A 77 1.05 -10.79 -1.09
CA MET A 77 1.30 -11.96 -0.24
C MET A 77 2.15 -13.02 -0.94
N LYS A 78 1.93 -13.26 -2.23
CA LYS A 78 2.77 -14.17 -3.03
C LYS A 78 4.19 -13.62 -3.19
N ALA A 79 4.32 -12.32 -3.46
CA ALA A 79 5.62 -11.66 -3.57
C ALA A 79 6.38 -11.71 -2.24
N LEU A 80 5.71 -11.46 -1.11
CA LEU A 80 6.30 -11.61 0.23
C LEU A 80 6.78 -13.04 0.49
N ALA A 81 5.98 -14.05 0.14
CA ALA A 81 6.35 -15.45 0.31
C ALA A 81 7.58 -15.83 -0.52
N ILE A 82 7.64 -15.39 -1.79
CA ILE A 82 8.83 -15.57 -2.65
C ILE A 82 10.03 -14.86 -2.01
N SER A 83 9.86 -13.60 -1.61
CA SER A 83 10.96 -12.81 -1.05
C SER A 83 11.52 -13.40 0.25
N SER A 84 10.65 -13.98 1.08
CA SER A 84 11.05 -14.63 2.32
C SER A 84 11.85 -15.90 2.07
N SER A 85 11.45 -16.74 1.09
CA SER A 85 12.21 -17.94 0.76
C SER A 85 13.56 -17.60 0.14
N GLU A 86 13.59 -16.67 -0.81
CA GLU A 86 14.82 -16.27 -1.50
C GLU A 86 15.82 -15.58 -0.56
N SER A 87 15.35 -14.69 0.33
CA SER A 87 16.24 -13.99 1.28
C SER A 87 16.77 -14.85 2.41
N SER A 88 16.11 -15.97 2.74
CA SER A 88 16.58 -16.89 3.78
C SER A 88 17.64 -17.88 3.26
N GLY A 89 17.80 -18.00 1.94
CA GLY A 89 18.68 -19.01 1.33
C GLY A 89 18.20 -20.45 1.55
N GLU A 90 16.98 -20.64 2.05
CA GLU A 90 16.34 -21.94 2.16
C GLU A 90 15.76 -22.30 0.79
N ASP A 91 16.18 -23.44 0.23
CA ASP A 91 15.45 -24.07 -0.87
C ASP A 91 13.97 -24.19 -0.48
N LEU A 92 13.06 -24.14 -1.46
CA LEU A 92 11.58 -24.03 -1.37
C LEU A 92 10.83 -25.11 -0.54
N ILE A 93 11.48 -25.76 0.43
CA ILE A 93 11.08 -26.99 1.11
C ILE A 93 9.88 -26.75 2.04
N GLU A 94 9.62 -25.54 2.54
CA GLU A 94 8.34 -25.24 3.20
C GLU A 94 7.78 -23.86 2.79
N LYS A 95 7.24 -23.76 1.58
CA LYS A 95 6.25 -22.70 1.31
C LYS A 95 5.16 -22.79 2.39
N PRO A 96 4.85 -21.71 3.13
CA PRO A 96 3.76 -21.75 4.10
C PRO A 96 2.50 -22.23 3.38
N GLY A 97 1.91 -23.33 3.85
CA GLY A 97 0.71 -23.89 3.24
C GLY A 97 -0.37 -22.83 3.12
N LYS A 98 -1.22 -22.92 2.08
CA LYS A 98 -2.32 -21.96 1.86
C LYS A 98 -3.17 -21.72 3.13
N ILE A 99 -3.31 -22.76 3.95
CA ILE A 99 -4.02 -22.73 5.23
C ILE A 99 -3.28 -21.91 6.28
N SER A 100 -1.95 -22.06 6.43
CA SER A 100 -1.19 -21.29 7.43
C SER A 100 -1.13 -19.81 7.07
N MET A 101 -1.00 -19.47 5.78
CA MET A 101 -1.13 -18.08 5.31
C MET A 101 -2.51 -17.51 5.60
N ALA A 102 -3.57 -18.25 5.28
CA ALA A 102 -4.95 -17.82 5.52
C ALA A 102 -5.20 -17.60 7.02
N LEU A 103 -4.70 -18.50 7.88
CA LEU A 103 -4.82 -18.38 9.33
C LEU A 103 -4.04 -17.16 9.85
N THR A 104 -2.81 -16.95 9.40
CA THR A 104 -1.99 -15.80 9.80
C THR A 104 -2.66 -14.49 9.39
N LEU A 105 -3.22 -14.44 8.17
CA LEU A 105 -3.97 -13.28 7.69
C LEU A 105 -5.24 -13.04 8.51
N LEU A 106 -5.99 -14.11 8.84
CA LEU A 106 -7.19 -14.01 9.66
C LEU A 106 -6.86 -13.47 11.06
N VAL A 107 -5.81 -14.00 11.69
CA VAL A 107 -5.34 -13.52 13.00
C VAL A 107 -4.93 -12.05 12.92
N ALA A 108 -4.13 -11.67 11.92
CA ALA A 108 -3.72 -10.29 11.71
C ALA A 108 -4.92 -9.35 11.49
N LEU A 109 -5.94 -9.80 10.75
CA LEU A 109 -7.17 -9.03 10.52
C LEU A 109 -7.98 -8.86 11.81
N ILE A 110 -8.13 -9.91 12.62
CA ILE A 110 -8.81 -9.84 13.91
C ILE A 110 -8.09 -8.87 14.85
N PHE A 111 -6.75 -8.96 14.94
CA PHE A 111 -5.95 -8.02 15.74
C PHE A 111 -6.10 -6.58 15.24
N SER A 112 -6.06 -6.37 13.92
CA SER A 112 -6.23 -5.04 13.31
C SER A 112 -7.61 -4.45 13.62
N ILE A 113 -8.68 -5.22 13.46
CA ILE A 113 -10.04 -4.78 13.81
C ILE A 113 -10.14 -4.51 15.32
N GLY A 114 -9.59 -5.38 16.16
CA GLY A 114 -9.55 -5.22 17.60
C GLY A 114 -8.88 -3.92 18.03
N ILE A 115 -7.67 -3.65 17.52
CA ILE A 115 -6.84 -2.51 17.93
C ILE A 115 -7.31 -1.19 17.31
N PHE A 116 -7.68 -1.17 16.02
CA PHE A 116 -7.95 0.09 15.31
C PHE A 116 -9.44 0.45 15.22
N PHE A 117 -10.35 -0.50 15.44
CA PHE A 117 -11.79 -0.23 15.41
C PHE A 117 -12.46 -0.42 16.77
N LEU A 118 -12.26 -1.57 17.41
CA LEU A 118 -12.98 -1.91 18.64
C LEU A 118 -12.38 -1.26 19.90
N LEU A 119 -11.06 -1.16 20.01
CA LEU A 119 -10.40 -0.53 21.14
C LEU A 119 -10.69 0.98 21.25
N PRO A 120 -10.57 1.81 20.19
CA PRO A 120 -10.96 3.23 20.25
C PRO A 120 -12.44 3.39 20.59
N LEU A 121 -13.29 2.53 20.03
CA LEU A 121 -14.71 2.50 20.31
C LEU A 121 -14.97 2.28 21.80
N TYR A 122 -14.43 1.19 22.36
CA TYR A 122 -14.57 0.85 23.76
C TYR A 122 -14.08 1.96 24.70
N LEU A 123 -12.93 2.55 24.41
CA LEU A 123 -12.39 3.66 25.20
C LEU A 123 -13.28 4.92 25.11
N SER A 124 -13.83 5.23 23.94
CA SER A 124 -14.75 6.35 23.77
C SER A 124 -16.09 6.13 24.47
N GLU A 125 -16.54 4.87 24.57
CA GLU A 125 -17.80 4.50 25.22
C GLU A 125 -17.76 4.72 26.75
N ILE A 126 -16.60 4.49 27.37
CA ILE A 126 -16.38 4.81 28.79
C ILE A 126 -16.56 6.31 29.03
N TYR A 127 -16.10 7.14 28.10
CA TYR A 127 -16.29 8.59 28.15
C TYR A 127 -17.77 8.97 27.94
N ASP A 128 -18.42 8.38 26.95
CA ASP A 128 -19.82 8.70 26.61
C ASP A 128 -20.77 8.46 27.77
N LYS A 129 -20.65 7.32 28.47
CA LYS A 129 -21.45 7.01 29.66
C LYS A 129 -21.30 8.02 30.79
N LYS A 130 -20.18 8.75 30.84
CA LYS A 130 -19.89 9.75 31.87
C LYS A 130 -20.41 11.14 31.51
N PHE A 131 -20.38 11.52 30.24
CA PHE A 131 -20.64 12.90 29.79
C PHE A 131 -21.86 13.06 28.87
N GLN A 132 -22.45 11.97 28.39
CA GLN A 132 -23.68 11.93 27.58
C GLN A 132 -23.63 12.88 26.36
N ASN A 133 -22.50 12.91 25.66
CA ASN A 133 -22.32 13.75 24.47
C ASN A 133 -21.72 12.94 23.32
N GLU A 134 -22.62 12.43 22.46
CA GLU A 134 -22.25 11.53 21.36
C GLU A 134 -21.24 12.14 20.40
N LEU A 135 -21.35 13.43 20.09
CA LEU A 135 -20.46 14.13 19.17
C LEU A 135 -19.03 14.15 19.72
N ILE A 136 -18.85 14.53 20.98
CA ILE A 136 -17.54 14.58 21.62
C ILE A 136 -16.96 13.16 21.70
N SER A 137 -17.76 12.18 22.05
CA SER A 137 -17.32 10.78 22.13
C SER A 137 -16.88 10.25 20.77
N ASN A 138 -17.56 10.58 19.67
CA ASN A 138 -17.16 10.21 18.30
C ASN A 138 -15.86 10.90 17.87
N ILE A 139 -15.67 12.17 18.25
CA ILE A 139 -14.41 12.88 18.01
C ILE A 139 -13.26 12.21 18.78
N ILE A 140 -13.48 11.83 20.04
CA ILE A 140 -12.51 11.10 20.86
C ILE A 140 -12.18 9.75 20.25
N GLU A 141 -13.18 8.96 19.81
CA GLU A 141 -12.98 7.69 19.12
C GLU A 141 -12.07 7.87 17.90
N GLY A 142 -12.35 8.88 17.09
CA GLY A 142 -11.57 9.18 15.89
C GLY A 142 -10.14 9.62 16.20
N PHE A 143 -9.96 10.47 17.21
CA PHE A 143 -8.64 10.91 17.66
C PHE A 143 -7.82 9.73 18.21
N LEU A 144 -8.41 8.89 19.06
CA LEU A 144 -7.77 7.68 19.59
C LEU A 144 -7.34 6.73 18.47
N ARG A 145 -8.20 6.53 17.46
CA ARG A 145 -7.87 5.72 16.28
C ARG A 145 -6.66 6.29 15.54
N LEU A 146 -6.61 7.60 15.30
CA LEU A 146 -5.49 8.24 14.62
C LEU A 146 -4.18 8.11 15.42
N VAL A 147 -4.23 8.36 16.73
CA VAL A 147 -3.06 8.22 17.62
C VAL A 147 -2.57 6.78 17.66
N LEU A 148 -3.47 5.79 17.81
CA LEU A 148 -3.10 4.37 17.81
C LEU A 148 -2.50 3.95 16.47
N PHE A 149 -3.08 4.41 15.35
CA PHE A 149 -2.56 4.12 14.03
C PHE A 149 -1.14 4.68 13.81
N VAL A 150 -0.94 5.97 14.08
CA VAL A 150 0.37 6.62 13.91
C VAL A 150 1.40 6.04 14.89
N GLY A 151 1.00 5.83 16.15
CA GLY A 151 1.84 5.22 17.18
C GLY A 151 2.26 3.80 16.83
N TYR A 152 1.35 2.99 16.29
CA TYR A 152 1.65 1.63 15.82
C TYR A 152 2.70 1.63 14.71
N ILE A 153 2.49 2.42 13.65
CA ILE A 153 3.45 2.49 12.52
C ILE A 153 4.82 2.99 12.99
N TRP A 154 4.83 4.02 13.84
CA TRP A 154 6.08 4.53 14.43
C TRP A 154 6.82 3.44 15.23
N LEU A 155 6.10 2.67 16.05
CA LEU A 155 6.67 1.61 16.88
C LEU A 155 7.22 0.46 16.03
N ILE A 156 6.46 -0.07 15.09
CA ILE A 156 6.93 -1.19 14.25
C ILE A 156 8.09 -0.75 13.34
N GLY A 157 8.09 0.50 12.88
CA GLY A 157 9.19 1.10 12.12
C GLY A 157 10.49 1.21 12.91
N ARG A 158 10.50 0.84 14.20
CA ARG A 158 11.71 0.76 15.01
C ARG A 158 12.48 -0.55 14.82
N PHE A 159 11.82 -1.63 14.45
CA PHE A 159 12.42 -2.96 14.25
C PHE A 159 13.34 -2.96 13.02
N LYS A 160 14.48 -3.67 13.11
CA LYS A 160 15.52 -3.67 12.08
C LYS A 160 14.98 -4.15 10.73
N ASP A 161 14.22 -5.24 10.73
CA ASP A 161 13.69 -5.84 9.51
C ASP A 161 12.66 -4.93 8.83
N ILE A 162 11.79 -4.30 9.61
CA ILE A 162 10.79 -3.35 9.09
C ILE A 162 11.46 -2.07 8.54
N LYS A 163 12.50 -1.56 9.21
CA LYS A 163 13.29 -0.45 8.65
C LYS A 163 13.90 -0.81 7.31
N ARG A 164 14.38 -2.04 7.17
CA ARG A 164 14.99 -2.52 5.94
C ARG A 164 13.96 -2.58 4.82
N VAL A 165 12.76 -3.11 5.09
CA VAL A 165 11.62 -3.05 4.16
C VAL A 165 11.23 -1.60 3.81
N PHE A 166 11.25 -0.68 4.77
CA PHE A 166 10.99 0.75 4.49
C PHE A 166 12.08 1.40 3.62
N GLY A 167 13.32 0.90 3.65
CA GLY A 167 14.37 1.28 2.72
C GLY A 167 14.05 0.82 1.30
N TYR A 168 13.71 -0.46 1.11
CA TYR A 168 13.24 -0.97 -0.19
C TYR A 168 12.01 -0.24 -0.72
N HIS A 169 11.13 0.22 0.18
CA HIS A 169 9.98 1.06 -0.18
C HIS A 169 10.40 2.44 -0.68
N GLY A 170 11.40 3.07 -0.05
CA GLY A 170 12.01 4.29 -0.58
C GLY A 170 12.63 4.06 -1.96
N ALA A 171 13.37 2.96 -2.15
CA ALA A 171 14.00 2.62 -3.44
C ALA A 171 12.97 2.41 -4.56
N GLU A 172 11.85 1.76 -4.27
CA GLU A 172 10.73 1.59 -5.20
C GLU A 172 10.16 2.94 -5.63
N HIS A 173 9.83 3.82 -4.68
CA HIS A 173 9.32 5.16 -4.99
C HIS A 173 10.30 6.00 -5.81
N MET A 174 11.58 6.00 -5.46
CA MET A 174 12.60 6.76 -6.20
C MET A 174 12.73 6.27 -7.64
N THR A 175 12.63 4.96 -7.84
CA THR A 175 12.67 4.33 -9.17
C THR A 175 11.42 4.66 -9.99
N VAL A 176 10.25 4.66 -9.36
CA VAL A 176 8.98 5.05 -10.00
C VAL A 176 8.99 6.53 -10.41
N HIS A 177 9.45 7.44 -9.53
CA HIS A 177 9.62 8.86 -9.85
C HIS A 177 10.50 9.06 -11.08
N LEU A 178 11.63 8.36 -11.14
CA LEU A 178 12.58 8.43 -12.25
C LEU A 178 11.90 8.07 -13.58
N ILE A 179 11.16 6.97 -13.61
CA ILE A 179 10.44 6.52 -14.81
C ILE A 179 9.32 7.50 -15.19
N GLU A 180 8.63 8.09 -14.22
CA GLU A 180 7.61 9.11 -14.49
C GLU A 180 8.19 10.38 -15.12
N GLN A 181 9.46 10.70 -14.83
CA GLN A 181 10.17 11.81 -15.47
C GLN A 181 10.85 11.42 -16.79
N ASN A 182 10.76 10.16 -17.22
CA ASN A 182 11.43 9.61 -18.40
C ASN A 182 12.95 9.84 -18.39
N ASP A 183 13.58 9.75 -17.21
CA ASP A 183 15.04 9.82 -17.05
C ASP A 183 15.67 8.41 -17.15
N GLU A 184 16.98 8.34 -17.32
CA GLU A 184 17.70 7.08 -17.52
C GLU A 184 17.79 6.29 -16.20
N LEU A 185 17.39 5.03 -16.23
CA LEU A 185 17.32 4.15 -15.07
C LEU A 185 18.71 3.68 -14.62
N ASN A 186 19.38 4.50 -13.82
CA ASN A 186 20.67 4.18 -13.20
C ASN A 186 20.76 4.71 -11.76
N LEU A 187 21.69 4.14 -10.99
CA LEU A 187 21.84 4.44 -9.56
C LEU A 187 22.05 5.93 -9.26
N LYS A 188 22.82 6.65 -10.10
CA LYS A 188 23.09 8.08 -9.93
C LYS A 188 21.84 8.92 -10.12
N ASN A 189 20.99 8.57 -11.07
CA ASN A 189 19.76 9.29 -11.34
C ASN A 189 18.67 8.96 -10.31
N VAL A 190 18.53 7.70 -9.87
CA VAL A 190 17.53 7.30 -8.86
C VAL A 190 17.71 8.11 -7.57
N LYS A 191 18.96 8.31 -7.12
CA LYS A 191 19.31 9.09 -5.93
C LYS A 191 18.88 10.56 -5.94
N LYS A 192 18.48 11.11 -7.09
CA LYS A 192 18.00 12.51 -7.19
C LYS A 192 16.55 12.67 -6.74
N TYR A 193 15.79 11.58 -6.71
CA TYR A 193 14.35 11.60 -6.43
C TYR A 193 14.08 11.33 -4.94
N PRO A 194 13.01 11.91 -4.37
CA PRO A 194 12.66 11.69 -2.97
C PRO A 194 12.09 10.28 -2.75
N PRO A 195 12.25 9.71 -1.55
CA PRO A 195 11.64 8.43 -1.18
C PRO A 195 10.13 8.55 -0.94
N GLU A 196 9.54 9.74 -0.80
CA GLU A 196 8.09 9.92 -0.70
C GLU A 196 7.43 10.09 -2.08
N HIS A 197 6.29 9.43 -2.29
CA HIS A 197 5.57 9.41 -3.56
C HIS A 197 4.06 9.68 -3.38
N PRO A 198 3.44 10.62 -4.14
CA PRO A 198 2.03 10.99 -3.97
C PRO A 198 1.05 9.86 -4.30
N ARG A 199 1.49 8.85 -5.07
CA ARG A 199 0.67 7.69 -5.48
C ARG A 199 0.87 6.43 -4.62
N CYS A 200 1.56 6.54 -3.48
CA CYS A 200 1.86 5.40 -2.62
C CYS A 200 0.61 4.83 -1.94
N GLY A 201 0.55 3.50 -1.84
CA GLY A 201 -0.47 2.76 -1.08
C GLY A 201 -0.46 3.02 0.43
N THR A 202 0.60 3.54 1.06
CA THR A 202 0.54 3.93 2.48
C THR A 202 -0.35 5.15 2.73
N SER A 203 -0.56 5.97 1.70
CA SER A 203 -1.61 7.00 1.69
C SER A 203 -3.01 6.38 1.84
N PHE A 204 -3.19 5.11 1.47
CA PHE A 204 -4.43 4.37 1.65
C PHE A 204 -4.80 4.21 3.12
N LEU A 205 -3.87 3.80 3.96
CA LEU A 205 -4.16 3.54 5.37
C LEU A 205 -4.58 4.82 6.11
N LEU A 206 -3.89 5.94 5.89
CA LEU A 206 -4.28 7.21 6.49
C LEU A 206 -5.63 7.69 5.96
N THR A 207 -5.87 7.55 4.66
CA THR A 207 -7.16 7.92 4.05
C THR A 207 -8.28 7.06 4.65
N VAL A 208 -8.08 5.76 4.84
CA VAL A 208 -9.06 4.89 5.51
C VAL A 208 -9.35 5.36 6.94
N VAL A 209 -8.31 5.70 7.71
CA VAL A 209 -8.50 6.25 9.06
C VAL A 209 -9.29 7.56 9.00
N PHE A 210 -8.90 8.50 8.15
CA PHE A 210 -9.58 9.78 8.01
C PHE A 210 -11.05 9.64 7.59
N ILE A 211 -11.33 8.85 6.55
CA ILE A 211 -12.70 8.59 6.09
C ILE A 211 -13.50 7.85 7.15
N SER A 212 -12.89 6.94 7.92
CA SER A 212 -13.57 6.28 9.04
C SER A 212 -14.00 7.28 10.11
N ILE A 213 -13.19 8.31 10.40
CA ILE A 213 -13.54 9.34 11.39
C ILE A 213 -14.76 10.12 10.90
N LEU A 214 -14.72 10.61 9.65
CA LEU A 214 -15.83 11.36 9.06
C LEU A 214 -17.11 10.54 9.01
N PHE A 215 -17.00 9.26 8.63
CA PHE A 215 -18.14 8.36 8.49
C PHE A 215 -18.78 8.01 9.84
N PHE A 216 -17.97 7.71 10.88
CA PHE A 216 -18.53 7.30 12.17
C PHE A 216 -19.04 8.47 13.03
N ILE A 217 -18.71 9.73 12.71
CA ILE A 217 -19.29 10.91 13.40
C ILE A 217 -20.81 10.94 13.29
N ILE A 218 -21.37 10.50 12.15
CA ILE A 218 -22.82 10.52 11.88
C ILE A 218 -23.54 9.22 12.28
N VAL A 219 -22.82 8.22 12.80
CA VAL A 219 -23.41 6.94 13.21
C VAL A 219 -23.90 7.04 14.66
N PRO A 220 -25.19 6.76 14.95
CA PRO A 220 -25.73 6.79 16.31
C PRO A 220 -25.00 5.84 17.25
N ARG A 221 -24.87 6.24 18.53
CA ARG A 221 -24.18 5.44 19.57
C ARG A 221 -25.01 4.29 20.13
N GLU A 222 -26.29 4.53 20.33
CA GLU A 222 -27.20 3.52 20.87
C GLU A 222 -27.92 2.77 19.76
N PRO A 223 -28.16 1.46 19.92
CA PRO A 223 -27.65 0.57 20.98
C PRO A 223 -26.20 0.07 20.75
N PHE A 224 -25.45 -0.22 21.81
CA PHE A 224 -24.01 -0.59 21.74
C PHE A 224 -23.65 -1.72 20.75
N TRP A 225 -24.49 -2.76 20.62
CA TRP A 225 -24.28 -3.84 19.64
C TRP A 225 -24.33 -3.35 18.17
N PHE A 226 -25.20 -2.39 17.84
CA PHE A 226 -25.27 -1.75 16.52
C PHE A 226 -24.00 -0.95 16.27
N LEU A 227 -23.47 -0.34 17.33
CA LEU A 227 -22.20 0.37 17.30
C LEU A 227 -21.06 -0.56 16.87
N ILE A 228 -20.87 -1.69 17.55
CA ILE A 228 -19.84 -2.67 17.19
C ILE A 228 -20.02 -3.16 15.75
N ILE A 229 -21.24 -3.56 15.38
CA ILE A 229 -21.55 -4.10 14.05
C ILE A 229 -21.23 -3.08 12.97
N SER A 230 -21.58 -1.81 13.17
CA SER A 230 -21.30 -0.72 12.22
C SER A 230 -19.79 -0.58 11.96
N ARG A 231 -18.93 -0.71 12.99
CA ARG A 231 -17.46 -0.57 12.84
C ARG A 231 -16.86 -1.68 11.99
N ILE A 232 -17.50 -2.85 11.92
CA ILE A 232 -17.02 -4.01 11.17
C ILE A 232 -17.61 -4.01 9.75
N ILE A 233 -18.93 -3.87 9.63
CA ILE A 233 -19.64 -3.96 8.35
C ILE A 233 -19.24 -2.82 7.40
N PHE A 234 -18.96 -1.62 7.92
CA PHE A 234 -18.59 -0.49 7.07
C PHE A 234 -17.12 -0.47 6.62
N ILE A 235 -16.27 -1.41 7.06
CA ILE A 235 -14.85 -1.46 6.64
C ILE A 235 -14.70 -1.54 5.10
N PRO A 236 -15.38 -2.45 4.38
CA PRO A 236 -15.25 -2.54 2.93
C PRO A 236 -15.76 -1.27 2.22
N PHE A 237 -16.80 -0.63 2.76
CA PHE A 237 -17.34 0.62 2.24
C PHE A 237 -16.33 1.77 2.38
N ILE A 238 -15.76 1.95 3.57
CA ILE A 238 -14.72 2.96 3.84
C ILE A 238 -13.49 2.71 2.96
N ALA A 239 -13.06 1.46 2.82
CA ALA A 239 -11.95 1.06 1.95
C ALA A 239 -12.22 1.42 0.48
N GLY A 240 -13.42 1.12 -0.02
CA GLY A 240 -13.81 1.46 -1.38
C GLY A 240 -13.80 2.97 -1.65
N ILE A 241 -14.35 3.78 -0.73
CA ILE A 241 -14.34 5.25 -0.84
C ILE A 241 -12.89 5.77 -0.82
N SER A 242 -12.09 5.26 0.12
CA SER A 242 -10.69 5.67 0.28
C SER A 242 -9.88 5.42 -0.99
N TYR A 243 -10.10 4.26 -1.63
CA TYR A 243 -9.47 3.94 -2.90
C TYR A 243 -9.86 4.94 -4.01
N GLU A 244 -11.15 5.25 -4.17
CA GLU A 244 -11.62 6.18 -5.20
C GLU A 244 -11.08 7.60 -4.97
N LEU A 245 -10.99 8.06 -3.72
CA LEU A 245 -10.40 9.36 -3.38
C LEU A 245 -8.92 9.43 -3.72
N ILE A 246 -8.14 8.39 -3.42
CA ILE A 246 -6.71 8.34 -3.76
C ILE A 246 -6.51 8.28 -5.26
N ARG A 247 -7.32 7.47 -5.95
CA ARG A 247 -7.29 7.40 -7.40
C ARG A 247 -7.60 8.75 -8.03
N PHE A 248 -8.63 9.44 -7.54
CA PHE A 248 -8.96 10.79 -7.97
C PHE A 248 -7.81 11.77 -7.72
N SER A 249 -7.20 11.71 -6.53
CA SER A 249 -6.05 12.54 -6.16
C SER A 249 -4.86 12.31 -7.11
N GLY A 250 -4.55 11.05 -7.44
CA GLY A 250 -3.49 10.69 -8.37
C GLY A 250 -3.70 11.26 -9.79
N PHE A 251 -4.94 11.26 -10.30
CA PHE A 251 -5.24 11.87 -11.61
C PHE A 251 -5.24 13.40 -11.60
N HIS A 252 -5.41 14.03 -10.43
CA HIS A 252 -5.51 15.49 -10.28
C HIS A 252 -4.33 16.06 -9.49
N SER A 253 -3.18 15.40 -9.51
CA SER A 253 -1.96 15.79 -8.78
C SER A 253 -1.37 17.15 -9.19
N LYS A 254 -1.83 17.74 -10.30
CA LYS A 254 -1.47 19.11 -10.71
C LYS A 254 -2.31 20.19 -10.00
N ASN A 255 -3.40 19.82 -9.34
CA ASN A 255 -4.28 20.75 -8.66
C ASN A 255 -3.74 21.05 -7.24
N ILE A 256 -3.56 22.33 -6.93
CA ILE A 256 -3.02 22.81 -5.65
C ILE A 256 -3.85 22.31 -4.46
N PHE A 257 -5.18 22.29 -4.59
CA PHE A 257 -6.07 21.84 -3.52
C PHE A 257 -5.92 20.34 -3.24
N VAL A 258 -5.78 19.54 -4.30
CA VAL A 258 -5.56 18.08 -4.20
C VAL A 258 -4.21 17.79 -3.55
N ASN A 259 -3.16 18.53 -3.91
CA ASN A 259 -1.85 18.40 -3.29
C ASN A 259 -1.86 18.81 -1.81
N TRP A 260 -2.59 19.86 -1.45
CA TRP A 260 -2.73 20.27 -0.05
C TRP A 260 -3.42 19.19 0.79
N LEU A 261 -4.51 18.60 0.30
CA LEU A 261 -5.18 17.47 0.95
C LEU A 261 -4.31 16.20 1.01
N GLY A 262 -3.40 16.02 0.04
CA GLY A 262 -2.45 14.91 0.00
C GLY A 262 -1.24 15.09 0.94
N TYR A 263 -0.98 16.30 1.43
CA TYR A 263 0.21 16.59 2.25
C TYR A 263 0.31 15.77 3.55
N PRO A 264 -0.78 15.57 4.33
CA PRO A 264 -0.74 14.69 5.50
C PRO A 264 -0.33 13.25 5.15
N ASN A 265 -0.73 12.75 3.97
CA ASN A 265 -0.33 11.42 3.51
C ASN A 265 1.18 11.36 3.24
N LEU A 266 1.74 12.40 2.60
CA LEU A 266 3.20 12.50 2.38
C LEU A 266 3.97 12.60 3.70
N LEU A 267 3.43 13.31 4.70
CA LEU A 267 4.05 13.35 6.03
C LEU A 267 4.06 11.97 6.71
N LEU A 268 2.97 11.21 6.58
CA LEU A 268 2.93 9.85 7.12
C LEU A 268 3.95 8.93 6.44
N GLN A 269 4.22 9.14 5.14
CA GLN A 269 5.23 8.35 4.43
C GLN A 269 6.61 8.43 5.07
N LYS A 270 6.95 9.54 5.74
CA LYS A 270 8.21 9.64 6.51
C LYS A 270 8.34 8.61 7.63
N LEU A 271 7.23 7.98 8.04
CA LEU A 271 7.23 6.86 8.98
C LEU A 271 7.37 5.50 8.30
N THR A 272 7.00 5.37 7.03
CA THR A 272 6.92 4.11 6.26
C THR A 272 7.91 3.99 5.10
N THR A 273 8.70 5.04 4.84
CA THR A 273 9.82 5.05 3.91
C THR A 273 11.10 5.43 4.64
N ARG A 274 12.24 5.02 4.08
CA ARG A 274 13.58 5.40 4.54
C ARG A 274 14.47 5.62 3.32
N GLU A 275 15.50 6.43 3.50
CA GLU A 275 16.57 6.55 2.50
C GLU A 275 17.21 5.16 2.28
N PRO A 276 17.13 4.61 1.06
CA PRO A 276 17.73 3.33 0.74
C PRO A 276 19.25 3.45 0.61
N ASP A 277 19.94 2.33 0.84
CA ASP A 277 21.32 2.18 0.41
C ASP A 277 21.42 1.80 -1.08
N ASP A 278 22.62 1.86 -1.64
CA ASP A 278 22.92 1.56 -3.04
C ASP A 278 22.47 0.15 -3.42
N SER A 279 22.60 -0.81 -2.50
CA SER A 279 22.23 -2.20 -2.73
C SER A 279 20.71 -2.38 -2.87
N MET A 280 19.91 -1.60 -2.14
CA MET A 280 18.45 -1.57 -2.27
C MET A 280 18.02 -0.91 -3.58
N ILE A 281 18.68 0.18 -3.98
CA ILE A 281 18.41 0.87 -5.25
C ILE A 281 18.68 -0.06 -6.43
N GLU A 282 19.78 -0.82 -6.41
CA GLU A 282 20.08 -1.81 -7.44
C GLU A 282 18.96 -2.84 -7.61
N VAL A 283 18.37 -3.33 -6.51
CA VAL A 283 17.27 -4.29 -6.57
C VAL A 283 16.01 -3.65 -7.15
N ALA A 284 15.70 -2.40 -6.78
CA ALA A 284 14.57 -1.66 -7.33
C ALA A 284 14.72 -1.41 -8.83
N ILE A 285 15.92 -1.05 -9.29
CA ILE A 285 16.27 -0.91 -10.71
C ILE A 285 16.05 -2.25 -11.42
N ASN A 286 16.57 -3.36 -10.88
CA ASN A 286 16.41 -4.70 -11.46
C ASN A 286 14.94 -5.10 -11.59
N ALA A 287 14.11 -4.81 -10.59
CA ALA A 287 12.67 -5.08 -10.63
C ALA A 287 11.96 -4.26 -11.72
N MET A 288 12.33 -2.98 -11.85
CA MET A 288 11.76 -2.05 -12.82
C MET A 288 12.17 -2.38 -14.26
N GLU A 289 13.47 -2.62 -14.51
CA GLU A 289 13.96 -3.05 -15.82
C GLU A 289 13.24 -4.30 -16.29
N TYR A 290 13.09 -5.29 -15.41
CA TYR A 290 12.42 -6.53 -15.75
C TYR A 290 10.92 -6.32 -16.07
N ALA A 291 10.26 -5.40 -15.35
CA ALA A 291 8.89 -5.02 -15.65
C ALA A 291 8.77 -4.37 -17.04
N ILE A 292 9.68 -3.45 -17.37
CA ILE A 292 9.72 -2.76 -18.67
C ILE A 292 10.01 -3.77 -19.80
N GLU A 293 10.96 -4.69 -19.60
CA GLU A 293 11.28 -5.73 -20.57
C GLU A 293 10.07 -6.60 -20.90
N LEU A 294 9.33 -7.06 -19.89
CA LEU A 294 8.14 -7.90 -20.09
C LEU A 294 6.97 -7.14 -20.73
N ASP A 295 6.78 -5.86 -20.40
CA ASP A 295 5.79 -5.01 -21.07
C ASP A 295 6.16 -4.82 -22.55
N SER A 296 7.44 -4.60 -22.88
CA SER A 296 7.90 -4.43 -24.27
C SER A 296 7.73 -5.68 -25.14
N LYS A 297 7.75 -6.88 -24.55
CA LYS A 297 7.51 -8.16 -25.24
C LYS A 297 6.02 -8.48 -25.42
N SER A 298 5.16 -7.77 -24.71
CA SER A 298 3.70 -7.97 -24.70
C SER A 298 2.96 -7.01 -25.64
N ASP A 299 3.64 -6.00 -26.17
CA ASP A 299 3.16 -5.05 -27.19
C ASP A 299 3.46 -5.58 -28.61
#